data_AF-A0AAW9EBG6-F1
#
_entry.id   AF-A0AAW9EBG6-F1
#
_cell.length_a   1.000
_cell.length_b   1.000
_cell.length_c   1.000
_cell.angle_alpha   90.00
_cell.angle_beta   90.00
_cell.angle_gamma   90.00
#
_symmetry.space_group_name_H-M   'P 1'
#
loop_
_entity.id
_entity.type
_entity.pdbx_description
1 polymer ?
#
loop_
_entity_poly.entity_id
_entity_poly.type
_entity_poly.pdbx_seq_one_letter_code
_entity_poly.pdbx_strand_id
1 'polypeptide(L)'
;TITFTGKVIDAPCGIATESANQAIDFGQISKSLLEKDGISQVKQIPIKLVNCDLTKAGSDTGAAGSYKGVKVTFNGNTITGATEELATTGNT
;
A
#
# COMPACT_ATOMS: atom_id res chain seq x y z
N THR A 1 -10.71 -27.84 14.88
CA THR A 1 -11.39 -26.54 15.03
C THR A 1 -10.93 -25.63 13.93
N ILE A 2 -11.85 -24.99 13.20
CA ILE A 2 -11.52 -24.00 12.15
C ILE A 2 -11.98 -22.64 12.65
N THR A 3 -11.12 -21.63 12.55
CA THR A 3 -11.41 -20.26 12.98
C THR A 3 -11.45 -19.34 11.77
N PHE A 4 -12.52 -18.57 11.64
CA PHE A 4 -12.70 -17.57 10.58
C PHE A 4 -12.57 -16.17 11.17
N THR A 5 -11.81 -15.29 10.52
CA THR A 5 -11.61 -13.90 10.96
C THR A 5 -11.72 -12.95 9.76
N GLY A 6 -12.31 -11.78 9.97
CA GLY A 6 -12.45 -10.75 8.95
C GLY A 6 -13.01 -9.45 9.51
N LYS A 7 -13.04 -8.41 8.69
CA LYS A 7 -13.59 -7.09 9.01
C LYS A 7 -14.41 -6.56 7.83
N VAL A 8 -15.52 -5.89 8.14
CA VAL A 8 -16.31 -5.12 7.17
C VAL A 8 -15.91 -3.65 7.30
N ILE A 9 -15.76 -2.95 6.16
CA ILE A 9 -15.39 -1.54 6.11
C ILE A 9 -16.42 -0.76 5.29
N ASP A 10 -16.59 0.52 5.62
CA ASP A 10 -17.37 1.47 4.83
C ASP A 10 -16.51 2.05 3.72
N ALA A 11 -16.22 1.21 2.72
CA ALA A 11 -15.44 1.58 1.54
C ALA A 11 -16.03 0.90 0.31
N PRO A 12 -15.93 1.54 -0.88
CA PRO A 12 -16.47 0.98 -2.12
C PRO A 12 -15.75 -0.30 -2.58
N CYS A 13 -14.57 -0.61 -2.05
CA CYS A 13 -13.83 -1.82 -2.38
C CYS A 13 -13.30 -2.49 -1.11
N GLY A 14 -13.26 -3.81 -1.09
CA GLY A 14 -12.44 -4.56 -0.15
C GLY A 14 -10.96 -4.57 -0.54
N ILE A 15 -10.08 -4.81 0.42
CA ILE A 15 -8.64 -5.02 0.18
C ILE A 15 -8.37 -6.53 0.32
N ALA A 16 -7.73 -7.13 -0.68
CA ALA A 16 -7.37 -8.55 -0.61
C ALA A 16 -6.46 -8.82 0.60
N THR A 17 -6.60 -9.99 1.24
CA THR A 17 -5.86 -10.28 2.48
C THR A 17 -4.35 -10.25 2.25
N GLU A 18 -3.90 -10.75 1.09
CA GLU A 18 -2.51 -10.70 0.65
C GLU A 18 -1.97 -9.28 0.43
N SER A 19 -2.85 -8.30 0.20
CA SER A 19 -2.47 -6.90 0.00
C SER A 19 -2.58 -6.05 1.26
N ALA A 20 -3.38 -6.46 2.24
CA ALA A 20 -3.63 -5.72 3.47
C ALA A 20 -2.39 -5.65 4.38
N ASN A 21 -1.59 -6.72 4.41
CA ASN A 21 -0.32 -6.76 5.10
C ASN A 21 0.70 -7.51 4.24
N GLN A 22 1.75 -6.80 3.83
CA GLN A 22 2.81 -7.31 2.96
C GLN A 22 4.15 -7.13 3.65
N ALA A 23 4.92 -8.21 3.75
CA ALA A 23 6.32 -8.18 4.15
C ALA A 23 7.18 -8.32 2.88
N ILE A 24 7.95 -7.29 2.55
CA ILE A 24 8.77 -7.26 1.34
C ILE A 24 10.19 -7.67 1.70
N ASP A 25 10.60 -8.85 1.23
CA ASP A 25 11.95 -9.36 1.43
C ASP A 25 12.90 -8.88 0.32
N PHE A 26 13.86 -8.04 0.70
CA PHE A 26 14.92 -7.56 -0.17
C PHE A 26 16.11 -8.54 -0.24
N GLY A 27 16.13 -9.57 0.61
CA GLY A 27 17.24 -10.50 0.74
C GLY A 27 18.50 -9.81 1.26
N GLN A 28 19.65 -10.24 0.75
CA GLN A 28 20.94 -9.66 1.11
C GLN A 28 21.33 -8.57 0.10
N ILE A 29 21.59 -7.37 0.62
CA ILE A 29 22.14 -6.25 -0.16
C ILE A 29 23.61 -6.08 0.24
N SER A 30 24.49 -5.99 -0.75
CA SER A 30 25.92 -5.78 -0.50
C SER A 30 26.17 -4.37 0.06
N LYS A 31 26.90 -4.29 1.19
CA LYS A 31 27.34 -2.99 1.74
C LYS A 31 28.15 -2.18 0.73
N SER A 32 29.04 -2.84 -0.01
CA SER A 32 29.93 -2.18 -0.99
C SER A 32 29.19 -1.64 -2.22
N LEU A 33 27.95 -2.07 -2.46
CA LEU A 33 27.05 -1.50 -3.47
C LEU A 33 26.44 -0.19 -2.93
N LEU A 34 25.93 -0.22 -1.69
CA LEU A 34 25.31 0.94 -1.05
C LEU A 34 26.31 2.09 -0.82
N GLU A 35 27.54 1.78 -0.41
CA GLU A 35 28.62 2.77 -0.25
C GLU A 35 29.03 3.46 -1.57
N LYS A 36 28.58 2.95 -2.72
CA LYS A 36 28.79 3.56 -4.05
C LYS A 36 27.50 4.13 -4.64
N ASP A 37 26.53 4.47 -3.79
CA ASP A 37 25.22 4.99 -4.16
C ASP A 37 24.43 4.03 -5.08
N GLY A 38 24.71 2.74 -5.00
CA GLY A 38 24.02 1.70 -5.76
C GLY A 38 22.63 1.40 -5.21
N ILE A 39 21.68 1.08 -6.10
CA ILE A 39 20.29 0.78 -5.76
C ILE A 39 20.07 -0.74 -5.81
N SER A 40 19.29 -1.27 -4.87
CA SER A 40 18.89 -2.69 -4.86
C SER A 40 17.96 -3.06 -6.03
N GLN A 41 17.67 -4.35 -6.19
CA GLN A 41 16.65 -4.76 -7.15
C GLN A 41 15.26 -4.26 -6.72
N VAL A 42 14.54 -3.64 -7.65
CA VAL A 42 13.18 -3.14 -7.42
C VAL A 42 12.24 -4.29 -7.07
N LYS A 43 11.48 -4.11 -5.99
CA LYS A 43 10.41 -5.04 -5.57
C LYS A 43 9.05 -4.41 -5.85
N GLN A 44 8.15 -5.18 -6.46
CA GLN A 44 6.78 -4.73 -6.70
C GLN A 44 5.94 -4.89 -5.42
N ILE A 45 5.09 -3.90 -5.15
CA ILE A 45 4.18 -3.88 -3.99
C ILE A 45 2.75 -3.69 -4.52
N PRO A 46 2.11 -4.75 -5.03
CA PRO A 46 0.76 -4.66 -5.59
C PRO A 46 -0.28 -4.48 -4.49
N ILE A 47 -1.22 -3.54 -4.68
CA ILE A 47 -2.40 -3.37 -3.81
C ILE A 47 -3.63 -3.83 -4.60
N LYS A 48 -4.13 -5.01 -4.27
CA LYS A 48 -5.29 -5.62 -4.93
C LYS A 48 -6.57 -5.25 -4.21
N LEU A 49 -7.40 -4.48 -4.91
CA LEU A 49 -8.77 -4.17 -4.50
C LEU A 49 -9.72 -5.23 -5.07
N VAL A 50 -10.66 -5.70 -4.26
CA VAL A 50 -11.59 -6.79 -4.61
C VAL A 50 -13.03 -6.39 -4.26
N ASN A 51 -13.98 -6.98 -5.00
CA ASN A 51 -15.42 -6.80 -4.76
C ASN A 51 -15.83 -5.32 -4.70
N CYS A 52 -15.39 -4.54 -5.68
CA CYS A 52 -15.68 -3.12 -5.74
C CYS A 52 -17.11 -2.85 -6.20
N ASP A 53 -17.85 -2.05 -5.44
CA ASP A 53 -19.04 -1.34 -5.87
C ASP A 53 -18.74 0.16 -5.93
N LEU A 54 -18.69 0.70 -7.15
CA LEU A 54 -18.36 2.10 -7.38
C LEU A 54 -19.59 3.01 -7.41
N THR A 55 -20.78 2.50 -7.09
CA THR A 55 -21.99 3.31 -6.95
C THR A 55 -21.98 4.06 -5.61
N LYS A 56 -22.49 5.30 -5.58
CA LYS A 56 -22.61 6.09 -4.34
C LYS A 56 -24.02 6.01 -3.79
N ALA A 57 -24.16 5.82 -2.48
CA ALA A 57 -25.45 5.86 -1.78
C ALA A 57 -26.04 7.29 -1.81
N GLY A 58 -27.37 7.40 -2.04
CA GLY A 58 -28.10 8.68 -2.13
C GLY A 58 -28.54 9.10 -3.53
N SER A 59 -28.70 8.15 -4.46
CA SER A 59 -29.10 8.40 -5.85
C SER A 59 -30.60 8.65 -6.06
N ASP A 60 -31.33 9.18 -5.07
CA ASP A 60 -32.78 9.39 -5.18
C ASP A 60 -33.17 10.58 -6.08
N THR A 61 -32.18 11.28 -6.65
CA THR A 61 -32.38 12.40 -7.59
C THR A 61 -31.84 12.15 -9.00
N GLY A 62 -31.44 10.90 -9.32
CA GLY A 62 -30.99 10.53 -10.67
C GLY A 62 -29.60 11.05 -11.08
N ALA A 63 -28.83 11.65 -10.15
CA ALA A 63 -27.49 12.17 -10.40
C ALA A 63 -26.43 11.68 -9.39
N ALA A 64 -26.52 10.43 -8.91
CA ALA A 64 -25.42 9.88 -8.12
C ALA A 64 -24.19 9.63 -8.99
N GLY A 65 -23.14 10.42 -8.77
CA GLY A 65 -21.83 10.16 -9.37
C GLY A 65 -21.23 8.85 -8.85
N SER A 66 -20.42 8.17 -9.65
CA SER A 66 -19.65 6.99 -9.20
C SER A 66 -18.38 7.40 -8.45
N TYR A 67 -17.81 6.50 -7.64
CA TYR A 67 -16.40 6.60 -7.25
C TYR A 67 -15.51 6.54 -8.50
N LYS A 68 -14.52 7.43 -8.61
CA LYS A 68 -13.70 7.59 -9.83
C LYS A 68 -12.22 7.23 -9.65
N GLY A 69 -11.80 6.94 -8.43
CA GLY A 69 -10.43 6.59 -8.14
C GLY A 69 -10.19 6.39 -6.66
N VAL A 70 -8.97 5.97 -6.35
CA VAL A 70 -8.47 5.80 -4.99
C VAL A 70 -7.24 6.68 -4.80
N LYS A 71 -7.07 7.20 -3.60
CA LYS A 71 -5.82 7.84 -3.18
C LYS A 71 -5.17 6.95 -2.13
N VAL A 72 -3.91 6.60 -2.36
CA VAL A 72 -3.09 5.86 -1.39
C VAL A 72 -2.16 6.85 -0.70
N THR A 73 -1.90 6.64 0.58
CA THR A 73 -0.91 7.42 1.34
C THR A 73 0.01 6.44 2.05
N PHE A 74 1.29 6.51 1.72
CA PHE A 74 2.34 5.78 2.43
C PHE A 74 2.78 6.64 3.61
N ASN A 75 2.69 6.09 4.81
CA ASN A 75 3.12 6.75 6.04
C ASN A 75 4.36 6.05 6.58
N GLY A 76 5.31 6.82 7.08
CA GLY A 76 6.52 6.31 7.71
C GLY A 76 7.45 7.45 8.11
N ASN A 77 8.49 7.13 8.87
CA ASN A 77 9.54 8.09 9.17
C ASN A 77 10.32 8.37 7.89
N THR A 78 10.48 9.63 7.54
CA THR A 78 11.27 10.05 6.38
C THR A 78 12.62 10.61 6.80
N ILE A 79 13.55 10.73 5.86
CA ILE A 79 14.81 11.44 6.07
C ILE A 79 14.57 12.96 5.97
N THR A 80 15.20 13.74 6.86
CA THR A 80 15.12 15.21 6.82
C THR A 80 15.65 15.73 5.48
N GLY A 81 14.82 16.48 4.74
CA GLY A 81 15.18 16.98 3.41
C GLY A 81 14.89 16.02 2.25
N ALA A 82 14.43 14.79 2.53
CA ALA A 82 14.06 13.79 1.52
C ALA A 82 12.71 13.13 1.89
N THR A 83 11.60 13.81 1.60
CA THR A 83 10.24 13.36 1.97
C THR A 83 9.74 12.13 1.21
N GLU A 84 10.44 11.72 0.16
CA GLU A 84 10.13 10.52 -0.63
C GLU A 84 10.95 9.30 -0.21
N GLU A 85 11.84 9.45 0.78
CA GLU A 85 12.70 8.39 1.29
C GLU A 85 12.29 7.99 2.71
N LEU A 86 12.01 6.69 2.90
CA LEU A 86 11.76 6.13 4.22
C LEU A 86 13.09 5.90 4.95
N ALA A 87 13.17 6.39 6.19
CA ALA A 87 14.35 6.25 7.03
C ALA A 87 14.65 4.77 7.33
N THR A 88 15.91 4.38 7.14
CA THR A 88 16.39 3.03 7.46
C THR A 88 17.21 3.03 8.75
N THR A 89 17.25 1.88 9.44
CA THR A 89 18.10 1.70 10.61
C THR A 89 19.46 1.15 10.17
N GLY A 90 20.43 2.04 9.98
CA GLY A 90 21.81 1.69 9.64
C GLY A 90 22.54 2.92 9.10
N ASN A 91 23.82 3.08 9.43
CA ASN A 91 24.66 4.02 8.70
C ASN A 91 25.02 3.37 7.36
N THR A 92 24.58 3.96 6.26
CA THR A 92 25.30 3.79 5.00
C THR A 92 26.44 4.78 4.97
#